data_AF-A0AAE8JV51-F1
#
_entry.id   AF-A0AAE8JV51-F1
#
_cell.length_a   1.000
_cell.length_b   1.000
_cell.length_c   1.000
_cell.angle_alpha   90.00
_cell.angle_beta   90.00
_cell.angle_gamma   90.00
#
_symmetry.space_group_name_H-M   'P 1'
#
loop_
_entity.id
_entity.type
_entity.pdbx_description
1 polymer ?
#
loop_
_entity_poly.entity_id
_entity_poly.type
_entity_poly.pdbx_seq_one_letter_code
_entity_poly.pdbx_strand_id
1 'polypeptide(L)'
;NKQFSIATLVPPAEQRNVINQIIFDELCMGKFTEGSRQFYLEVIQELASQGAEEVIFVCTDIGLLVSEAQSALPVFDTTRIHANDAVDFMLS
;
A
#
# COMPACT_ATOMS: atom_id res chain seq x y z
N ASN A 1 12.26 -8.57 9.35
CA ASN A 1 12.19 -9.96 8.83
C ASN A 1 12.28 -11.09 9.85
N LYS A 2 12.44 -10.89 11.17
CA LYS A 2 12.69 -12.02 12.10
C LYS A 2 11.47 -12.66 12.79
N GLN A 3 10.26 -12.09 12.70
CA GLN A 3 9.14 -12.55 13.52
C GLN A 3 8.11 -13.42 12.77
N PHE A 4 7.93 -13.22 11.46
CA PHE A 4 6.87 -13.88 10.67
C PHE A 4 7.35 -14.64 9.42
N SER A 5 8.66 -14.69 9.15
CA SER A 5 9.22 -15.35 7.96
C SER A 5 8.61 -14.90 6.62
N ILE A 6 8.21 -13.64 6.53
CA ILE A 6 7.66 -13.02 5.31
C ILE A 6 8.81 -12.38 4.51
N ALA A 7 8.93 -12.73 3.23
CA ALA A 7 9.84 -12.09 2.30
C ALA A 7 9.22 -10.79 1.77
N THR A 8 10.00 -9.71 1.73
CA THR A 8 9.50 -8.38 1.34
C THR A 8 10.16 -7.92 0.05
N LEU A 9 9.34 -7.59 -0.95
CA LEU A 9 9.78 -6.85 -2.13
C LEU A 9 9.48 -5.36 -1.92
N VAL A 10 10.38 -4.51 -2.39
CA VAL A 10 10.22 -3.05 -2.35
C VAL A 10 10.50 -2.48 -3.73
N PRO A 11 9.80 -1.40 -4.15
CA PRO A 11 10.09 -0.72 -5.40
C PRO A 11 11.56 -0.26 -5.47
N PRO A 12 12.13 -0.14 -6.67
CA PRO A 12 13.41 0.52 -6.91
C PRO A 12 13.47 1.95 -6.33
N ALA A 13 14.67 2.46 -6.09
CA ALA A 13 14.86 3.74 -5.42
C ALA A 13 14.16 4.92 -6.13
N GLU A 14 14.16 4.94 -7.46
CA GLU A 14 13.51 5.98 -8.25
C GLU A 14 12.00 6.00 -8.02
N GLN A 15 11.35 4.82 -8.07
CA GLN A 15 9.92 4.71 -7.79
C GLN A 15 9.60 5.09 -6.35
N ARG A 16 10.43 4.70 -5.37
CA ARG A 16 10.22 5.12 -3.97
C ARG A 16 10.28 6.62 -3.78
N ASN A 17 11.12 7.34 -4.54
CA ASN A 17 11.17 8.79 -4.49
C ASN A 17 9.86 9.41 -5.01
N VAL A 18 9.31 8.88 -6.10
CA VAL A 18 8.03 9.33 -6.66
C VAL A 18 6.86 9.00 -5.71
N ILE A 19 6.83 7.78 -5.16
CA ILE A 19 5.86 7.38 -4.11
C ILE A 19 5.89 8.39 -2.96
N ASN A 20 7.10 8.73 -2.47
CA ASN A 20 7.26 9.66 -1.35
C ASN A 20 6.78 11.08 -1.70
N GLN A 21 7.08 11.56 -2.92
CA GLN A 21 6.57 12.85 -3.39
C GLN A 21 5.04 12.86 -3.46
N ILE A 22 4.43 11.83 -4.04
CA ILE A 22 2.96 11.70 -4.10
C ILE A 22 2.36 11.76 -2.69
N ILE A 23 2.95 11.03 -1.72
CA ILE A 23 2.45 11.02 -0.34
C ILE A 23 2.45 12.43 0.25
N PHE A 24 3.59 13.13 0.23
CA PHE A 24 3.71 14.40 0.96
C PHE A 24 3.14 15.61 0.20
N ASP A 25 3.27 15.64 -1.12
CA ASP A 25 2.90 16.80 -1.93
C ASP A 25 1.43 16.73 -2.43
N GLU A 26 0.86 15.52 -2.48
CA GLU A 26 -0.52 15.29 -2.90
C GLU A 26 -1.40 14.73 -1.78
N LEU A 27 -1.13 13.51 -1.30
CA LEU A 27 -2.06 12.78 -0.44
C LEU A 27 -2.26 13.45 0.92
N CYS A 28 -1.17 13.87 1.58
CA CYS A 28 -1.25 14.65 2.83
C CYS A 28 -1.94 16.01 2.66
N MET A 29 -2.06 16.50 1.42
CA MET A 29 -2.78 17.73 1.07
C MET A 29 -4.22 17.46 0.60
N GLY A 30 -4.69 16.21 0.69
CA GLY A 30 -6.02 15.78 0.24
C GLY A 30 -6.20 15.77 -1.28
N LYS A 31 -5.11 15.75 -2.06
CA LYS A 31 -5.15 15.70 -3.52
C LYS A 31 -4.99 14.26 -3.99
N PHE A 32 -5.98 13.76 -4.73
CA PHE A 32 -5.97 12.42 -5.29
C PHE A 32 -6.08 12.51 -6.81
N THR A 33 -4.96 12.32 -7.50
CA THR A 33 -4.88 12.49 -8.96
C THR A 33 -4.90 11.15 -9.68
N GLU A 34 -5.42 11.14 -10.91
CA GLU A 34 -5.39 9.93 -11.75
C GLU A 34 -3.96 9.51 -12.09
N GLY A 35 -3.06 10.47 -12.31
CA GLY A 35 -1.65 10.19 -12.61
C GLY A 35 -0.96 9.47 -11.46
N SER A 36 -1.16 9.95 -10.23
CA SER A 36 -0.65 9.28 -9.03
C SER A 36 -1.25 7.90 -8.84
N ARG A 37 -2.56 7.72 -9.09
CA ARG A 37 -3.20 6.40 -9.04
C ARG A 37 -2.59 5.44 -10.05
N GLN A 38 -2.48 5.86 -11.30
CA GLN A 38 -1.95 5.04 -12.38
C GLN A 38 -0.50 4.62 -12.10
N PHE A 39 0.31 5.55 -11.60
CA PHE A 39 1.68 5.25 -11.18
C PHE A 39 1.72 4.18 -10.07
N TYR A 40 0.87 4.28 -9.04
CA TYR A 40 0.79 3.25 -7.99
C TYR A 40 0.38 1.88 -8.57
N LEU A 41 -0.60 1.85 -9.47
CA LEU A 41 -1.05 0.61 -10.11
C LEU A 41 0.06 -0.04 -10.95
N GLU A 42 0.86 0.76 -11.67
CA GLU A 42 2.02 0.29 -12.43
C GLU A 42 3.07 -0.32 -11.52
N VAL A 43 3.41 0.34 -10.40
CA VAL A 43 4.35 -0.20 -9.42
C VAL A 43 3.85 -1.52 -8.83
N ILE A 44 2.56 -1.61 -8.48
CA ILE A 44 1.95 -2.85 -7.97
C ILE A 44 2.05 -3.96 -9.02
N GLN A 45 1.75 -3.66 -10.28
CA GLN A 45 1.81 -4.62 -11.38
C GLN A 45 3.25 -5.11 -11.64
N GLU A 46 4.25 -4.23 -11.54
CA GLU A 46 5.66 -4.60 -11.64
C GLU A 46 6.09 -5.50 -10.49
N LEU A 47 5.69 -5.20 -9.24
CA LEU A 47 5.97 -6.06 -8.10
C LEU A 47 5.29 -7.42 -8.23
N ALA A 48 4.06 -7.47 -8.73
CA ALA A 48 3.35 -8.71 -9.04
C ALA A 48 4.15 -9.56 -10.05
N SER A 49 4.69 -8.93 -11.09
CA SER A 49 5.52 -9.63 -12.10
C SER A 49 6.83 -10.18 -11.53
N GLN A 50 7.31 -9.64 -10.41
CA GLN A 50 8.50 -10.10 -9.68
C GLN A 50 8.17 -11.21 -8.67
N GLY A 51 6.92 -11.65 -8.59
CA GLY A 51 6.46 -12.72 -7.70
C GLY A 51 5.94 -12.24 -6.35
N ALA A 52 5.61 -10.95 -6.20
CA ALA A 52 4.83 -10.52 -5.04
C ALA A 52 3.44 -11.18 -5.09
N GLU A 53 3.04 -11.80 -3.98
CA GLU A 53 1.73 -12.46 -3.86
C GLU A 53 0.67 -11.50 -3.31
N GLU A 54 1.11 -10.47 -2.57
CA GLU A 54 0.25 -9.54 -1.84
C GLU A 54 0.93 -8.15 -1.79
N VAL A 55 0.14 -7.08 -1.63
CA VAL A 55 0.65 -5.73 -1.43
C VAL A 55 0.12 -5.14 -0.11
N ILE A 56 0.99 -4.47 0.63
CA ILE A 56 0.65 -3.86 1.92
C ILE A 56 0.53 -2.34 1.75
N PHE A 57 -0.62 -1.78 2.14
CA PHE A 57 -0.82 -0.33 2.18
C PHE A 57 -0.57 0.17 3.61
N VAL A 58 0.59 0.79 3.82
CA VAL A 58 1.10 1.11 5.17
C VAL A 58 0.60 2.47 5.68
N CYS A 59 0.17 3.38 4.81
CA CYS A 59 -0.51 4.61 5.22
C CYS A 59 -1.96 4.61 4.74
N THR A 60 -2.83 5.15 5.60
CA THR A 60 -4.27 5.33 5.37
C THR A 60 -4.57 6.01 4.03
N ASP A 61 -3.70 6.90 3.62
CA ASP A 61 -3.87 7.76 2.46
C ASP A 61 -3.71 6.99 1.13
N ILE A 62 -2.94 5.91 1.11
CA ILE A 62 -2.80 5.06 -0.09
C ILE A 62 -4.11 4.32 -0.38
N GLY A 63 -4.80 3.84 0.65
CA GLY A 63 -6.12 3.21 0.51
C GLY A 63 -7.22 4.15 0.01
N LEU A 64 -7.01 5.47 0.15
CA LEU A 64 -7.90 6.50 -0.43
C LEU A 64 -7.58 6.78 -1.91
N LEU A 65 -6.33 6.57 -2.35
CA LEU A 65 -5.91 6.77 -3.74
C LEU A 65 -6.24 5.56 -4.62
N VAL A 66 -5.93 4.35 -4.13
CA VAL A 66 -6.05 3.08 -4.85
C VAL A 66 -7.02 2.17 -4.09
N SER A 67 -8.13 1.80 -4.74
CA SER A 67 -9.06 0.84 -4.14
C SER A 67 -8.57 -0.60 -4.31
N GLU A 68 -8.94 -1.49 -3.39
CA GLU A 68 -8.58 -2.93 -3.45
C GLU A 68 -8.99 -3.56 -4.80
N ALA A 69 -10.14 -3.15 -5.36
CA ALA A 69 -10.67 -3.67 -6.63
C ALA A 69 -9.82 -3.29 -7.86
N GLN A 70 -8.97 -2.27 -7.75
CA GLN A 70 -8.09 -1.82 -8.84
C GLN A 70 -6.71 -2.45 -8.77
N SER A 71 -6.32 -3.01 -7.62
CA SER A 71 -5.00 -3.63 -7.43
C SER A 71 -4.92 -4.98 -8.13
N ALA A 72 -3.79 -5.25 -8.79
CA ALA A 72 -3.49 -6.56 -9.38
C ALA A 72 -3.15 -7.61 -8.31
N LEU A 73 -2.86 -7.19 -7.08
CA LEU A 73 -2.54 -8.05 -5.94
C LEU A 73 -3.56 -7.85 -4.81
N PRO A 74 -3.88 -8.91 -4.03
CA PRO A 74 -4.59 -8.76 -2.76
C PRO A 74 -3.95 -7.67 -1.89
N VAL A 75 -4.78 -6.75 -1.40
CA VAL A 75 -4.33 -5.61 -0.59
C VAL A 75 -4.54 -5.91 0.89
N PHE A 76 -3.47 -5.78 1.66
CA PHE A 76 -3.54 -5.76 3.13
C PHE A 76 -3.57 -4.30 3.60
N ASP A 77 -4.78 -3.83 3.90
CA ASP A 77 -4.97 -2.55 4.60
C ASP A 77 -4.63 -2.75 6.08
N THR A 78 -3.44 -2.32 6.47
CA THR A 78 -2.96 -2.47 7.85
C THR A 78 -3.80 -1.70 8.84
N THR A 79 -4.45 -0.61 8.41
CA THR A 79 -5.32 0.19 9.29
C THR A 79 -6.55 -0.60 9.67
N ARG A 80 -7.20 -1.21 8.67
CA ARG A 80 -8.40 -2.05 8.89
C ARG A 80 -8.07 -3.26 9.74
N ILE A 81 -6.95 -3.93 9.47
CA ILE A 81 -6.50 -5.10 10.23
C ILE A 81 -6.23 -4.72 11.69
N HIS A 82 -5.51 -3.63 11.92
CA HIS A 82 -5.17 -3.19 13.28
C HIS A 82 -6.39 -2.71 14.07
N ALA A 83 -7.34 -2.04 13.42
CA ALA A 83 -8.59 -1.61 14.05
C ALA A 83 -9.45 -2.80 14.49
N ASN A 84 -9.53 -3.86 13.68
CA ASN A 84 -10.27 -5.07 14.04
C ASN A 84 -9.61 -5.80 15.21
N ASP A 85 -8.28 -5.96 15.19
CA ASP A 85 -7.53 -6.61 16.28
C ASP A 85 -7.73 -5.88 17.62
N ALA A 86 -7.77 -4.53 17.60
CA ALA A 86 -8.06 -3.75 18.79
C ALA A 86 -9.47 -4.01 19.35
N VAL A 87 -10.49 -4.16 18.50
CA VAL A 87 -11.85 -4.49 18.93
C VAL A 87 -11.91 -5.89 19.52
N ASP A 88 -11.28 -6.87 18.88
CA ASP A 88 -11.25 -8.26 19.36
C ASP A 88 -10.56 -8.36 20.73
N PHE A 89 -9.44 -7.66 20.91
CA PHE A 89 -8.73 -7.57 22.20
C PHE A 89 -9.59 -6.94 23.31
N MET A 90 -10.39 -5.92 22.97
CA MET A 90 -11.26 -5.25 23.95
C MET A 90 -12.45 -6.13 24.39
N LEU A 91 -12.83 -7.13 23.60
CA LEU A 91 -13.99 -8.00 23.83
C LEU A 91 -13.63 -9.41 24.32
N SER A 92 -12.33 -9.72 24.45
CA SER A 92 -11.81 -10.98 25.02
C SER A 92 -11.62 -10.93 26.54
#